data_AF-A0A7J3D3V8-F1
#
_entry.id   AF-A0A7J3D3V8-F1
#
_cell.length_a   1.000
_cell.length_b   1.000
_cell.length_c   1.000
_cell.angle_alpha   90.00
_cell.angle_beta   90.00
_cell.angle_gamma   90.00
#
_symmetry.space_group_name_H-M   'P 1'
#
loop_
_entity.id
_entity.type
_entity.pdbx_description
1 polymer ?
#
loop_
_entity_poly.entity_id
_entity_poly.type
_entity_poly.pdbx_seq_one_letter_code
_entity_poly.pdbx_strand_id
1 'polypeptide(L)'
;MSKIKVALAGVGNTASALVQSPYYYKGKEEAPLGGYKISDVEYVAAFDVNKNKVGKDLSEAIFAEPNITPKFAEVENTGVKVSCGPVLDGVAKHMEHIMKPVRKGCSLEEAVEI
;
A
#
# COMPACT_ATOMS: atom_id res chain seq x y z
N MET A 1 6.59 20.85 10.00
CA MET A 1 5.28 20.98 9.30
C MET A 1 4.49 19.70 9.53
N SER A 2 3.16 19.75 9.44
CA SER A 2 2.31 18.58 9.66
C SER A 2 2.51 17.55 8.55
N LYS A 3 2.66 16.28 8.92
CA LYS A 3 2.64 15.16 7.97
C LYS A 3 1.23 14.94 7.43
N ILE A 4 1.14 14.44 6.20
CA ILE A 4 -0.11 13.94 5.61
C ILE A 4 -0.21 12.46 5.96
N LYS A 5 -1.13 12.11 6.87
CA LYS A 5 -1.41 10.71 7.20
C LYS A 5 -2.22 10.07 6.08
N VAL A 6 -1.68 9.02 5.47
CA VAL A 6 -2.26 8.32 4.33
C VAL A 6 -2.58 6.87 4.69
N ALA A 7 -3.80 6.45 4.37
CA ALA A 7 -4.20 5.06 4.35
C ALA A 7 -4.34 4.57 2.90
N LEU A 8 -3.90 3.34 2.62
CA LEU A 8 -4.02 2.73 1.29
C LEU A 8 -5.07 1.62 1.28
N ALA A 9 -6.09 1.74 0.44
CA ALA A 9 -7.04 0.67 0.15
C ALA A 9 -6.70 0.04 -1.21
N GLY A 10 -6.06 -1.14 -1.17
CA GLY A 10 -5.48 -1.80 -2.33
C GLY A 10 -4.01 -1.44 -2.53
N VAL A 11 -3.11 -2.40 -2.32
CA VAL A 11 -1.66 -2.23 -2.44
C VAL A 11 -1.19 -2.69 -3.83
N GLY A 12 -1.80 -2.12 -4.87
CA GLY A 12 -1.51 -2.44 -6.29
C GLY A 12 -0.25 -1.76 -6.84
N ASN A 13 -0.08 -1.78 -8.17
CA ASN A 13 1.03 -1.12 -8.86
C ASN A 13 1.12 0.38 -8.57
N THR A 14 -0.04 1.07 -8.52
CA THR A 14 -0.10 2.50 -8.17
C THR A 14 0.39 2.75 -6.76
N ALA A 15 -0.04 1.93 -5.79
CA ALA A 15 0.45 2.01 -4.42
C ALA A 15 1.96 1.74 -4.34
N SER A 16 2.46 0.79 -5.14
CA SER A 16 3.90 0.50 -5.22
C SER A 16 4.72 1.69 -5.70
N ALA A 17 4.27 2.39 -6.75
CA ALA A 17 4.95 3.60 -7.20
C ALA A 17 4.85 4.73 -6.16
N LEU A 18 3.67 4.88 -5.53
CA LEU A 18 3.42 5.93 -4.55
C LEU A 18 4.29 5.75 -3.29
N VAL A 19 4.40 4.54 -2.75
CA VAL A 19 5.22 4.24 -1.57
C VAL A 19 6.72 4.40 -1.84
N GLN A 20 7.18 4.10 -3.06
CA GLN A 20 8.57 4.33 -3.46
C GLN A 20 8.92 5.81 -3.62
N SER A 21 7.94 6.67 -3.92
CA SER A 21 8.17 8.05 -4.34
C SER A 21 8.90 8.91 -3.29
N PRO A 22 8.55 8.92 -1.99
CA PRO A 22 9.30 9.67 -0.97
C PRO A 22 10.77 9.30 -0.87
N TYR A 23 11.10 8.02 -1.10
CA TYR A 23 12.48 7.52 -1.11
C TYR A 23 13.20 7.92 -2.39
N TYR A 24 12.54 7.84 -3.53
CA TYR A 24 13.10 8.23 -4.82
C TYR A 24 13.41 9.73 -4.90
N TYR A 25 12.56 10.58 -4.33
CA TYR A 25 12.72 12.04 -4.36
C TYR A 25 13.53 12.59 -3.18
N LYS A 26 13.99 11.75 -2.24
CA LYS A 26 14.85 12.15 -1.13
C LYS A 26 16.10 12.88 -1.65
N GLY A 27 16.24 14.15 -1.28
CA GLY A 27 17.36 15.01 -1.68
C GLY A 27 17.28 15.58 -3.10
N LYS A 28 16.15 15.41 -3.80
CA LYS A 28 15.88 16.02 -5.10
C LYS A 28 15.07 17.30 -4.93
N GLU A 29 15.13 18.17 -5.94
CA GLU A 29 14.26 19.34 -6.01
C GLU A 29 12.83 18.89 -6.30
N GLU A 30 11.89 19.32 -5.45
CA GLU A 30 10.47 19.00 -5.55
C GLU A 30 9.67 20.31 -5.60
N ALA A 31 8.69 20.38 -6.49
CA ALA A 31 7.71 21.46 -6.48
C ALA A 31 6.61 21.13 -5.46
N PRO A 32 6.48 21.88 -4.35
CA PRO A 32 5.48 21.59 -3.33
C PRO A 32 4.06 21.84 -3.85
N LEU A 33 3.12 20.97 -3.49
CA LEU A 33 1.71 21.11 -3.82
C LEU A 33 0.95 21.59 -2.58
N GLY A 34 0.40 22.80 -2.63
CA GLY A 34 -0.31 23.38 -1.48
C GLY A 34 0.56 23.50 -0.22
N GLY A 35 1.88 23.64 -0.39
CA GLY A 35 2.85 23.69 0.71
C GLY A 35 3.37 22.34 1.19
N TYR A 36 2.89 21.23 0.64
CA TYR A 36 3.33 19.88 0.99
C TYR A 36 4.34 19.32 -0.02
N LYS A 37 5.36 18.65 0.50
CA LYS A 37 6.36 17.89 -0.26
C LYS A 37 5.99 16.42 -0.34
N ILE A 38 6.60 15.68 -1.25
CA ILE A 38 6.41 14.22 -1.35
C ILE A 38 6.86 13.55 -0.04
N SER A 39 7.93 14.07 0.56
CA SER A 39 8.45 13.63 1.87
C SER A 39 7.53 13.92 3.06
N ASP A 40 6.45 14.67 2.89
CA ASP A 40 5.45 14.91 3.95
C ASP A 40 4.40 13.80 4.05
N VAL A 41 4.37 12.86 3.10
CA VAL A 41 3.49 11.68 3.16
C VAL A 41 3.97 10.72 4.25
N GLU A 42 3.05 10.34 5.13
CA GLU A 42 3.24 9.35 6.18
C GLU A 42 2.18 8.26 6.03
N TYR A 43 2.58 7.05 5.64
CA TYR A 43 1.66 5.92 5.58
C TYR A 43 1.36 5.45 7.01
N VAL A 44 0.08 5.33 7.34
CA VAL A 44 -0.38 4.93 8.68
C VAL A 44 -1.22 3.66 8.67
N ALA A 45 -1.77 3.28 7.52
CA ALA A 45 -2.55 2.06 7.35
C ALA A 45 -2.49 1.58 5.89
N ALA A 46 -2.62 0.28 5.69
CA ALA A 46 -2.74 -0.31 4.36
C ALA A 46 -3.63 -1.55 4.41
N PHE A 47 -4.43 -1.74 3.36
CA PHE A 47 -5.34 -2.85 3.21
C PHE A 47 -5.17 -3.51 1.86
N ASP A 48 -5.20 -4.83 1.83
CA ASP A 48 -5.31 -5.60 0.59
C ASP A 48 -6.11 -6.87 0.86
N VAL A 49 -6.50 -7.56 -0.21
CA VAL A 49 -7.17 -8.86 -0.14
C VAL A 49 -6.24 -9.99 -0.54
N ASN A 50 -5.15 -9.69 -1.25
CA ASN A 50 -4.24 -10.69 -1.79
C ASN A 50 -3.40 -11.32 -0.68
N LYS A 51 -3.43 -12.66 -0.59
CA LYS A 51 -2.68 -13.44 0.41
C LYS A 51 -1.17 -13.22 0.40
N ASN A 52 -0.61 -12.77 -0.71
CA ASN A 52 0.82 -12.48 -0.82
C ASN A 52 1.20 -11.13 -0.19
N LYS A 53 0.22 -10.28 0.12
CA LYS A 53 0.39 -8.91 0.63
C LYS A 53 -0.08 -8.80 2.08
N VAL A 54 -1.24 -9.38 2.38
CA VAL A 54 -1.83 -9.38 3.72
C VAL A 54 -0.83 -9.95 4.73
N GLY A 55 -0.62 -9.22 5.82
CA GLY A 55 0.25 -9.59 6.93
C GLY A 55 1.71 -9.14 6.79
N LYS A 56 2.14 -8.63 5.63
CA LYS A 56 3.49 -8.10 5.42
C LYS A 56 3.59 -6.63 5.79
N ASP A 57 4.82 -6.15 6.02
CA ASP A 57 5.09 -4.72 6.03
C ASP A 57 4.80 -4.11 4.66
N LEU A 58 4.33 -2.86 4.63
CA LEU A 58 4.02 -2.15 3.39
C LEU A 58 5.24 -2.06 2.47
N SER A 59 6.46 -1.92 3.00
CA SER A 59 7.71 -1.92 2.21
C SER A 59 7.94 -3.22 1.43
N GLU A 60 7.42 -4.34 1.91
CA GLU A 60 7.53 -5.64 1.25
C GLU A 60 6.32 -5.90 0.34
N ALA A 61 5.12 -5.56 0.81
CA ALA A 61 3.87 -5.83 0.11
C ALA A 61 3.77 -5.14 -1.25
N ILE A 62 4.36 -3.95 -1.40
CA ILE A 62 4.39 -3.21 -2.67
C ILE A 62 5.15 -3.93 -3.79
N PHE A 63 6.04 -4.87 -3.45
CA PHE A 63 6.79 -5.69 -4.41
C PHE A 63 6.24 -7.10 -4.55
N ALA A 64 5.22 -7.47 -3.77
CA ALA A 64 4.62 -8.79 -3.84
C ALA A 64 3.74 -8.94 -5.08
N GLU A 65 3.81 -10.11 -5.73
CA GLU A 65 2.95 -10.45 -6.85
C GLU A 65 1.46 -10.25 -6.51
N PRO A 66 0.63 -9.75 -7.47
CA PRO A 66 0.94 -9.58 -8.90
C PRO A 66 1.46 -8.17 -9.24
N ASN A 67 2.01 -7.41 -8.28
CA ASN A 67 2.61 -6.13 -8.64
C ASN A 67 3.82 -6.36 -9.57
N ILE A 68 3.94 -5.49 -10.57
CA ILE A 68 5.00 -5.48 -11.58
C ILE A 68 5.64 -4.10 -11.74
N THR A 69 5.25 -3.11 -10.91
CA THR A 69 5.91 -1.80 -10.88
C THR A 69 7.41 -2.00 -10.66
N PRO A 70 8.27 -1.45 -11.54
CA PRO A 70 9.72 -1.54 -11.36
C PRO A 70 10.14 -1.01 -10.00
N LYS A 71 11.14 -1.65 -9.39
CA LYS A 71 11.80 -1.12 -8.20
C LYS A 71 12.74 0.01 -8.63
N PHE A 72 12.38 1.24 -8.30
CA PHE A 72 13.16 2.45 -8.62
C PHE A 72 13.67 3.17 -7.36
N ALA A 73 13.28 2.72 -6.17
CA ALA A 73 13.85 3.16 -4.90
C ALA A 73 13.93 1.99 -3.90
N GLU A 74 14.92 2.08 -3.00
CA GLU A 74 14.96 1.26 -1.79
C GLU A 74 14.01 1.85 -0.75
N VAL A 75 13.08 1.04 -0.27
CA VAL A 75 12.04 1.44 0.69
C VAL A 75 12.41 0.83 2.04
N GLU A 76 12.63 1.68 3.04
CA GLU A 76 12.89 1.24 4.41
C GLU A 76 11.62 0.61 5.02
N ASN A 77 11.79 -0.23 6.04
CA ASN A 77 10.66 -0.83 6.75
C ASN A 77 9.73 0.27 7.29
N THR A 78 8.45 0.19 6.93
CA THR A 78 7.49 1.26 7.24
C THR A 78 6.85 1.11 8.62
N GLY A 79 6.88 -0.09 9.21
CA GLY A 79 6.10 -0.46 10.38
C GLY A 79 4.59 -0.62 10.12
N VAL A 80 4.13 -0.36 8.89
CA VAL A 80 2.72 -0.45 8.50
C VAL A 80 2.45 -1.85 7.98
N LYS A 81 1.78 -2.67 8.79
CA LYS A 81 1.33 -4.00 8.37
C LYS A 81 0.12 -3.86 7.44
N VAL A 82 0.13 -4.60 6.33
CA VAL A 82 -1.03 -4.69 5.44
C VAL A 82 -2.11 -5.54 6.08
N SER A 83 -3.20 -4.91 6.48
CA SER A 83 -4.37 -5.55 7.06
C SER A 83 -5.24 -6.20 5.98
N CYS A 84 -6.01 -7.22 6.37
CA CYS A 84 -6.95 -7.82 5.43
C CYS A 84 -8.19 -6.94 5.28
N GLY A 85 -8.53 -6.56 4.06
CA GLY A 85 -9.79 -5.87 3.75
C GLY A 85 -10.91 -6.85 3.34
N PRO A 86 -12.19 -6.44 3.44
CA PRO A 86 -13.30 -7.23 2.94
C PRO A 86 -13.24 -7.33 1.40
N VAL A 87 -13.42 -8.54 0.85
CA VAL A 87 -13.29 -8.73 -0.61
C VAL A 87 -14.42 -8.06 -1.40
N LEU A 88 -15.66 -8.16 -0.92
CA LEU A 88 -16.87 -7.65 -1.57
C LEU A 88 -16.86 -7.91 -3.10
N ASP A 89 -17.01 -6.86 -3.89
CA ASP A 89 -16.94 -6.84 -5.35
C ASP A 89 -15.56 -6.43 -5.90
N GLY A 90 -14.55 -6.29 -5.03
CA GLY A 90 -13.20 -5.84 -5.39
C GLY A 90 -12.38 -6.84 -6.20
N VAL A 91 -12.82 -8.10 -6.31
CA VAL A 91 -12.17 -9.13 -7.14
C VAL A 91 -13.19 -9.80 -8.06
N ALA A 92 -13.06 -9.52 -9.37
CA ALA A 92 -13.86 -10.19 -10.39
C ALA A 92 -13.55 -11.69 -10.44
N LYS A 93 -14.57 -12.52 -10.77
CA LYS A 93 -14.45 -13.99 -10.80
C LYS A 93 -13.26 -14.50 -11.65
N HIS A 94 -13.00 -13.87 -12.79
CA HIS A 94 -11.88 -14.26 -13.66
C HIS A 94 -10.51 -13.86 -13.10
N MET A 95 -10.44 -12.97 -12.10
CA MET A 95 -9.20 -12.49 -11.47
C MET A 95 -8.82 -13.29 -10.21
N GLU A 96 -9.70 -14.15 -9.70
CA GLU A 96 -9.48 -14.87 -8.42
C GLU A 96 -8.18 -15.68 -8.41
N HIS A 97 -7.82 -16.30 -9.54
CA HIS A 97 -6.59 -17.11 -9.65
C HIS A 97 -5.31 -16.26 -9.61
N ILE A 98 -5.38 -15.00 -10.01
CA ILE A 98 -4.28 -14.03 -9.99
C ILE A 98 -4.21 -13.36 -8.62
N MET A 99 -5.33 -12.83 -8.16
CA MET A 99 -5.42 -12.03 -6.93
C MET A 99 -5.42 -12.88 -5.66
N LYS A 100 -5.78 -14.16 -5.75
CA LYS A 100 -5.75 -15.14 -4.66
C LYS A 100 -6.28 -14.54 -3.34
N PRO A 101 -7.51 -14.00 -3.32
CA PRO A 101 -8.00 -13.22 -2.20
C PRO A 101 -8.17 -14.08 -0.94
N VAL A 102 -7.82 -13.53 0.22
CA VAL A 102 -8.17 -14.07 1.53
C VAL A 102 -9.59 -13.62 1.86
N ARG A 103 -10.49 -14.58 2.12
CA ARG A 103 -11.90 -14.30 2.46
C ARG A 103 -12.24 -14.54 3.94
N LYS A 104 -11.49 -15.40 4.61
CA LYS A 104 -11.73 -15.77 6.01
C LYS A 104 -10.90 -14.85 6.91
N GLY A 105 -11.53 -14.25 7.92
CA GLY A 105 -10.87 -13.28 8.81
C GLY A 105 -10.49 -11.99 8.07
N CYS A 106 -11.36 -11.56 7.16
CA CYS A 106 -11.24 -10.33 6.40
C CYS A 106 -12.61 -9.64 6.32
N SER A 107 -13.03 -8.99 7.40
CA SER A 107 -14.29 -8.26 7.52
C SER A 107 -14.10 -6.75 7.63
N LEU A 108 -15.20 -5.99 7.52
CA LEU A 108 -15.18 -4.53 7.74
C LEU A 108 -14.81 -4.19 9.19
N GLU A 109 -15.31 -4.98 10.13
CA GLU A 109 -15.08 -4.83 11.57
C GLU A 109 -13.58 -5.00 11.89
N GLU A 110 -12.96 -6.04 11.36
CA GLU A 110 -11.52 -6.28 11.52
C GLU A 110 -10.66 -5.17 10.87
N ALA A 111 -11.17 -4.54 9.82
CA ALA A 111 -10.46 -3.46 9.12
C ALA A 111 -10.54 -2.10 9.83
N VAL A 112 -11.51 -1.89 10.74
CA VAL A 112 -11.67 -0.62 11.48
C VAL A 112 -11.07 -0.63 12.89
N GLU A 113 -10.56 -1.76 13.35
CA GLU A 113 -9.95 -1.93 14.68
C GLU A 113 -8.43 -1.64 14.74
N ILE A 114 -7.84 -1.15 13.65
CA ILE A 114 -6.39 -0.86 13.53
C ILE A 114 -5.97 0.55 13.93
#